data_AF-A0A2P5YYV1-F1
#
_entry.id   AF-A0A2P5YYV1-F1
#
_cell.length_a   1.000
_cell.length_b   1.000
_cell.length_c   1.000
_cell.angle_alpha   90.00
_cell.angle_beta   90.00
_cell.angle_gamma   90.00
#
_symmetry.space_group_name_H-M   'P 1'
#
loop_
_entity.id
_entity.type
_entity.pdbx_description
1 polymer ?
#
loop_
_entity_poly.entity_id
_entity_poly.type
_entity_poly.pdbx_seq_one_letter_code
_entity_poly.pdbx_strand_id
1 'polypeptide(L)'
;MVIGGAPPVRRACDETTPMPHDVTPALALSALNATLAQLQPAGTALATLTTPTVSCPEWSCNTFAPLMLEMVLLRRDRPLRTRLYLADAALPTFGDGDFVNIVLLGDPSQLIHNFNILVAGERAYLFQSYLEQVVDVVRVFESVTFHALWHDLCAGRAGLWKRAYQGLFGVDPDQVVDTDPDAAWFQTQYVSV
;
A
#
# COMPACT_ATOMS: atom_id res chain seq x y z
N MET A 1 -43.48 11.83 13.17
CA MET A 1 -43.06 10.90 12.10
C MET A 1 -42.83 11.78 10.88
N VAL A 2 -41.62 12.08 10.41
CA VAL A 2 -40.40 11.27 10.25
C VAL A 2 -39.18 12.06 10.76
N ILE A 3 -38.24 11.34 11.37
CA ILE A 3 -36.98 11.81 11.94
C ILE A 3 -36.00 12.10 10.80
N GLY A 4 -35.38 13.28 10.81
CA GLY A 4 -34.31 13.64 9.89
C GLY A 4 -33.09 12.74 10.09
N GLY A 5 -32.74 11.97 9.07
CA GLY A 5 -31.47 11.27 8.98
C GLY A 5 -30.49 12.13 8.20
N ALA A 6 -29.54 12.76 8.90
CA ALA A 6 -28.36 13.30 8.24
C ALA A 6 -27.63 12.16 7.52
N PRO A 7 -27.02 12.40 6.34
CA PRO A 7 -26.20 11.39 5.68
C PRO A 7 -25.09 10.92 6.62
N PRO A 8 -24.65 9.65 6.55
CA PRO A 8 -23.59 9.15 7.41
C PRO A 8 -22.33 9.97 7.15
N VAL A 9 -21.92 10.73 8.15
CA VAL A 9 -20.65 11.46 8.15
C VAL A 9 -19.55 10.40 8.18
N ARG A 10 -18.94 10.11 7.03
CA ARG A 10 -17.68 9.35 7.00
C ARG A 10 -16.68 10.12 7.84
N ARG A 11 -16.26 9.51 8.95
CA ARG A 11 -15.38 10.12 9.95
C ARG A 11 -14.04 10.42 9.28
N ALA A 12 -13.60 11.67 9.31
CA ALA A 12 -12.27 12.06 8.86
C ALA A 12 -11.21 11.28 9.65
N CYS A 13 -10.05 11.04 9.02
CA CYS A 13 -8.96 10.28 9.60
C CYS A 13 -8.60 10.81 11.01
N ASP A 14 -8.85 10.03 12.06
CA ASP A 14 -8.54 10.41 13.44
C ASP A 14 -7.10 9.98 13.78
N GLU A 15 -6.25 10.97 14.05
CA GLU A 15 -4.79 10.99 13.87
C GLU A 15 -3.94 10.46 15.05
N THR A 16 -4.52 9.93 16.13
CA THR A 16 -3.78 9.95 17.40
C THR A 16 -3.01 8.68 17.77
N THR A 17 -2.28 8.07 16.82
CA THR A 17 -1.17 7.18 17.21
C THR A 17 -0.09 7.16 16.13
N PRO A 18 1.06 7.85 16.33
CA PRO A 18 2.22 7.70 15.44
C PRO A 18 2.60 6.22 15.41
N MET A 19 2.65 5.63 14.22
CA MET A 19 3.15 4.26 14.09
C MET A 19 4.65 4.24 14.42
N PRO A 20 5.17 3.22 15.10
CA PRO A 20 6.49 3.36 15.72
C PRO A 20 7.52 2.53 14.95
N HIS A 21 8.56 3.22 14.47
CA HIS A 21 9.98 2.82 14.29
C HIS A 21 10.52 2.73 12.86
N ASP A 22 11.63 3.43 12.66
CA ASP A 22 12.51 3.63 11.48
C ASP A 22 12.91 2.36 10.69
N VAL A 23 12.23 2.06 9.59
CA VAL A 23 12.82 1.30 8.49
C VAL A 23 13.61 2.28 7.63
N THR A 24 14.88 1.99 7.39
CA THR A 24 15.72 2.84 6.53
C THR A 24 15.57 2.45 5.06
N PRO A 25 15.85 3.35 4.11
CA PRO A 25 15.90 3.01 2.69
C PRO A 25 16.86 1.85 2.36
N ALA A 26 17.99 1.76 3.07
CA ALA A 26 18.96 0.68 2.88
C ALA A 26 18.42 -0.68 3.33
N LEU A 27 17.71 -0.72 4.47
CA LEU A 27 17.06 -1.93 4.96
C LEU A 27 15.96 -2.39 4.00
N ALA A 28 15.12 -1.44 3.55
CA ALA A 28 14.06 -1.73 2.58
C ALA A 28 14.62 -2.23 1.25
N LEU A 29 15.69 -1.61 0.72
CA LEU A 29 16.34 -2.09 -0.50
C LEU A 29 16.89 -3.52 -0.35
N SER A 30 17.53 -3.82 0.78
CA SER A 30 18.04 -5.17 1.06
C SER A 30 16.93 -6.21 1.13
N ALA A 31 15.82 -5.87 1.79
CA ALA A 31 14.65 -6.74 1.87
C ALA A 31 14.03 -6.96 0.48
N LEU A 32 13.86 -5.90 -0.31
CA LEU A 32 13.31 -5.97 -1.66
C LEU A 32 14.12 -6.90 -2.55
N ASN A 33 15.44 -6.75 -2.55
CA ASN A 33 16.31 -7.61 -3.36
C ASN A 33 16.24 -9.08 -2.95
N ALA A 34 16.05 -9.36 -1.66
CA ALA A 34 15.89 -10.73 -1.18
C ALA A 34 14.51 -11.32 -1.53
N THR A 35 13.46 -10.50 -1.52
CA THR A 35 12.15 -10.87 -2.03
C THR A 35 12.22 -11.19 -3.51
N LEU A 36 12.79 -10.29 -4.32
CA LEU A 36 12.96 -10.48 -5.76
C LEU A 36 13.69 -11.79 -6.09
N ALA A 37 14.75 -12.12 -5.35
CA ALA A 37 15.51 -13.35 -5.53
C ALA A 37 14.70 -14.64 -5.25
N GLN A 38 13.60 -14.55 -4.49
CA GLN A 38 12.75 -15.68 -4.11
C GLN A 38 11.48 -15.81 -4.96
N LEU A 39 11.21 -14.86 -5.85
CA LEU A 39 10.08 -14.94 -6.77
C LEU A 39 10.33 -15.99 -7.86
N GLN A 40 9.24 -16.41 -8.51
CA GLN A 40 9.29 -17.30 -9.66
C GLN A 40 8.56 -16.62 -10.84
N PRO A 41 9.27 -16.27 -11.93
CA PRO A 41 10.73 -16.27 -12.08
C PRO A 41 11.41 -15.28 -11.12
N ALA A 42 12.69 -15.49 -10.80
CA ALA A 42 13.42 -14.57 -9.93
C ALA A 42 13.58 -13.18 -10.57
N GLY A 43 13.43 -12.13 -9.75
CA GLY A 43 13.63 -10.75 -10.15
C GLY A 43 15.10 -10.32 -10.19
N THR A 44 15.36 -9.23 -10.92
CA THR A 44 16.69 -8.62 -10.97
C THR A 44 16.92 -7.73 -9.74
N ALA A 45 18.07 -7.88 -9.08
CA ALA A 45 18.41 -7.03 -7.94
C ALA A 45 18.56 -5.55 -8.34
N LEU A 46 18.08 -4.67 -7.47
CA LEU A 46 18.09 -3.22 -7.63
C LEU A 46 19.29 -2.61 -6.90
N ALA A 47 19.89 -1.59 -7.51
CA ALA A 47 20.97 -0.82 -6.90
C ALA A 47 20.47 0.26 -5.92
N THR A 48 19.26 0.79 -6.14
CA THR A 48 18.63 1.83 -5.32
C THR A 48 17.11 1.68 -5.35
N LEU A 49 16.39 2.42 -4.51
CA LEU A 49 14.92 2.48 -4.51
C LEU A 49 14.34 3.39 -5.61
N THR A 50 15.16 4.11 -6.40
CA THR A 50 14.71 5.11 -7.39
C THR A 50 14.95 4.65 -8.83
N THR A 51 14.94 3.36 -9.08
CA THR A 51 15.17 2.75 -10.38
C THR A 51 13.87 2.58 -11.17
N PRO A 52 13.84 2.75 -12.51
CA PRO A 52 12.65 2.53 -13.33
C PRO A 52 12.39 1.03 -13.60
N THR A 53 12.67 0.16 -12.62
CA THR A 53 12.53 -1.29 -12.80
C THR A 53 11.07 -1.69 -12.70
N VAL A 54 10.62 -2.47 -13.67
CA VAL A 54 9.22 -2.93 -13.77
C VAL A 54 9.03 -4.35 -13.23
N SER A 55 7.82 -4.63 -12.75
CA SER A 55 7.41 -5.92 -12.22
C SER A 55 7.27 -6.98 -13.31
N CYS A 56 7.39 -8.26 -12.93
CA CYS A 56 6.99 -9.37 -13.79
C CYS A 56 5.48 -9.62 -13.66
N PRO A 57 4.72 -9.71 -14.77
CA PRO A 57 3.28 -10.01 -14.73
C PRO A 57 2.93 -11.39 -14.12
N GLU A 58 3.88 -12.31 -14.07
CA GLU A 58 3.69 -13.66 -13.51
C GLU A 58 3.78 -13.69 -11.98
N TRP A 59 4.22 -12.60 -11.34
CA TRP A 59 4.37 -12.56 -9.89
C TRP A 59 3.02 -12.37 -9.19
N SER A 60 2.75 -13.25 -8.23
CA SER A 60 1.61 -13.13 -7.33
C SER A 60 1.78 -11.93 -6.38
N CYS A 61 0.90 -10.94 -6.49
CA CYS A 61 0.75 -9.86 -5.52
C CYS A 61 0.45 -10.36 -4.10
N ASN A 62 -0.28 -11.48 -3.98
CA ASN A 62 -0.57 -12.14 -2.70
C ASN A 62 0.67 -12.67 -2.00
N THR A 63 1.74 -12.97 -2.76
CA THR A 63 2.97 -13.53 -2.22
C THR A 63 4.05 -12.46 -2.08
N PHE A 64 4.15 -11.54 -3.04
CA PHE A 64 5.20 -10.51 -3.09
C PHE A 64 5.23 -9.65 -1.84
N ALA A 65 4.10 -9.03 -1.48
CA ALA A 65 4.07 -8.05 -0.40
C ALA A 65 4.23 -8.67 1.00
N PRO A 66 3.58 -9.81 1.33
CA PRO A 66 3.87 -10.54 2.57
C PRO A 66 5.31 -11.02 2.66
N LEU A 67 5.90 -11.50 1.56
CA LEU A 67 7.30 -11.93 1.53
C LEU A 67 8.27 -10.75 1.73
N MET A 68 7.98 -9.60 1.14
CA MET A 68 8.73 -8.36 1.37
C MET A 68 8.74 -7.95 2.84
N LEU A 69 7.57 -8.00 3.46
CA LEU A 69 7.41 -7.73 4.86
C LEU A 69 8.20 -8.73 5.71
N GLU A 70 8.11 -10.04 5.44
CA GLU A 70 8.92 -11.08 6.07
C GLU A 70 10.44 -10.82 5.93
N MET A 71 10.89 -10.38 4.75
CA MET A 71 12.29 -10.05 4.52
C MET A 71 12.78 -8.85 5.33
N VAL A 72 11.93 -7.84 5.57
CA VAL A 72 12.23 -6.72 6.47
C VAL A 72 12.36 -7.21 7.91
N LEU A 73 11.48 -8.12 8.34
CA LEU A 73 11.48 -8.69 9.69
C LEU A 73 12.72 -9.48 10.02
N LEU A 74 13.10 -10.40 9.14
CA LEU A 74 14.29 -11.22 9.32
C LEU A 74 15.56 -10.38 9.44
N ARG A 75 15.58 -9.18 8.85
CA ARG A 75 16.72 -8.26 8.85
C ARG A 75 16.70 -7.26 9.99
N ARG A 76 15.59 -7.16 10.72
CA ARG A 76 15.55 -6.32 11.91
C ARG A 76 15.95 -7.14 13.13
N ASP A 77 16.94 -6.63 13.87
CA ASP A 77 17.23 -7.07 15.24
C ASP A 77 16.23 -6.49 16.28
N ARG A 78 14.99 -6.18 15.87
CA ARG A 78 13.90 -5.64 16.70
C ARG A 78 12.52 -5.98 16.13
N PRO A 79 11.49 -6.19 16.96
CA PRO A 79 10.13 -6.39 16.45
C PRO A 79 9.62 -5.12 15.74
N LEU A 80 8.88 -5.22 14.61
CA LEU A 80 7.98 -4.13 14.21
C LEU A 80 6.74 -4.19 15.13
N ARG A 81 5.85 -3.23 14.94
CA ARG A 81 4.61 -3.11 15.68
C ARG A 81 3.46 -3.25 14.70
N THR A 82 2.58 -4.20 14.98
CA THR A 82 1.42 -4.47 14.14
C THR A 82 0.16 -3.75 14.61
N ARG A 83 -0.70 -3.37 13.66
CA ARG A 83 -2.07 -2.91 13.93
C ARG A 83 -3.03 -3.46 12.88
N LEU A 84 -4.12 -4.08 13.32
CA LEU A 84 -5.24 -4.45 12.45
C LEU A 84 -6.13 -3.21 12.22
N TYR A 85 -6.47 -2.93 10.96
CA TYR A 85 -7.48 -1.92 10.61
C TYR A 85 -8.82 -2.61 10.33
N LEU A 86 -9.86 -2.19 11.04
CA LEU A 86 -11.24 -2.61 10.79
C LEU A 86 -11.78 -1.86 9.56
N ALA A 87 -12.77 -2.43 8.88
CA ALA A 87 -13.38 -1.89 7.65
C ALA A 87 -13.91 -0.44 7.76
N ASP A 88 -14.13 0.03 9.00
CA ASP A 88 -14.65 1.36 9.31
C ASP A 88 -13.56 2.31 9.85
N ALA A 89 -12.32 1.81 9.98
CA ALA A 89 -11.20 2.58 10.48
C ALA A 89 -10.63 3.47 9.38
N ALA A 90 -10.32 4.71 9.74
CA ALA A 90 -9.51 5.56 8.89
C ALA A 90 -8.18 4.89 8.55
N LEU A 91 -7.73 5.04 7.30
CA LEU A 91 -6.41 4.60 6.90
C LEU A 91 -5.30 5.29 7.72
N PRO A 92 -4.15 4.62 7.89
CA PRO A 92 -3.03 5.18 8.65
C PRO A 92 -2.61 6.55 8.12
N THR A 93 -2.24 7.44 9.04
CA THR A 93 -1.23 8.48 8.78
C THR A 93 0.14 7.84 8.84
N PHE A 94 1.09 8.34 8.05
CA PHE A 94 2.45 7.83 8.02
C PHE A 94 3.41 8.89 8.57
N GLY A 95 4.26 8.50 9.52
CA GLY A 95 5.41 9.24 9.99
C GLY A 95 6.69 8.85 9.27
N ASP A 96 7.75 9.64 9.47
CA ASP A 96 9.08 9.28 8.98
C ASP A 96 9.54 7.93 9.57
N GLY A 97 10.10 7.08 8.71
CA GLY A 97 10.54 5.74 9.07
C GLY A 97 9.47 4.66 9.05
N ASP A 98 8.19 5.00 8.80
CA ASP A 98 7.11 4.03 8.79
C ASP A 98 7.24 3.05 7.62
N PHE A 99 7.13 1.75 7.92
CA PHE A 99 6.99 0.69 6.93
C PHE A 99 5.68 -0.07 7.16
N VAL A 100 4.80 -0.06 6.17
CA VAL A 100 3.42 -0.56 6.33
C VAL A 100 3.07 -1.48 5.18
N ASN A 101 2.58 -2.68 5.49
CA ASN A 101 1.91 -3.54 4.53
C ASN A 101 0.42 -3.21 4.50
N ILE A 102 -0.12 -3.00 3.31
CA ILE A 102 -1.55 -2.74 3.12
C ILE A 102 -2.09 -3.72 2.10
N VAL A 103 -3.18 -4.39 2.48
CA VAL A 103 -3.96 -5.25 1.60
C VAL A 103 -5.24 -4.52 1.26
N LEU A 104 -5.49 -4.31 -0.03
CA LEU A 104 -6.76 -3.82 -0.55
C LEU A 104 -7.53 -5.02 -1.08
N LEU A 105 -8.63 -5.36 -0.41
CA LEU A 105 -9.54 -6.45 -0.78
C LEU A 105 -10.82 -5.83 -1.34
N GLY A 106 -11.06 -6.00 -2.65
CA GLY A 106 -12.34 -5.71 -3.26
C GLY A 106 -13.10 -6.99 -3.54
N ASP A 107 -14.26 -7.16 -2.93
CA ASP A 107 -15.23 -8.15 -3.40
C ASP A 107 -16.06 -7.50 -4.52
N PRO A 108 -16.22 -8.07 -5.73
CA PRO A 108 -15.80 -9.38 -6.25
C PRO A 108 -14.61 -9.29 -7.22
N SER A 109 -13.57 -8.51 -6.91
CA SER A 109 -12.38 -8.42 -7.76
C SER A 109 -11.42 -9.59 -7.52
N GLN A 110 -10.95 -10.21 -8.60
CA GLN A 110 -9.89 -11.23 -8.57
C GLN A 110 -8.50 -10.67 -8.22
N LEU A 111 -8.36 -9.35 -8.03
CA LEU A 111 -7.08 -8.69 -7.78
C LEU A 111 -7.04 -8.16 -6.34
N ILE A 112 -6.56 -9.03 -5.45
CA ILE A 112 -6.05 -8.64 -4.13
C ILE A 112 -4.81 -7.75 -4.38
N HIS A 113 -4.90 -6.45 -4.13
CA HIS A 113 -3.73 -5.58 -4.27
C HIS A 113 -3.05 -5.44 -2.91
N ASN A 114 -1.97 -6.19 -2.73
CA ASN A 114 -1.14 -6.14 -1.54
C ASN A 114 0.18 -5.43 -1.88
N PHE A 115 0.51 -4.39 -1.11
CA PHE A 115 1.71 -3.58 -1.32
C PHE A 115 2.31 -3.14 0.00
N ASN A 116 3.56 -2.67 -0.04
CA ASN A 116 4.23 -2.07 1.10
C ASN A 116 4.51 -0.58 0.85
N ILE A 117 4.46 0.22 1.90
CA ILE A 117 4.82 1.64 1.89
C ILE A 117 5.98 1.85 2.85
N LEU A 118 7.00 2.59 2.41
CA LEU A 118 8.00 3.20 3.29
C LEU A 118 7.89 4.72 3.21
N VAL A 119 7.81 5.42 4.34
CA VAL A 119 8.05 6.87 4.39
C VAL A 119 9.44 7.12 4.96
N ALA A 120 10.28 7.87 4.24
CA ALA A 120 11.63 8.21 4.66
C ALA A 120 11.98 9.65 4.26
N GLY A 121 12.01 10.55 5.24
CA GLY A 121 12.17 11.98 5.10
C GLY A 121 11.11 12.59 4.18
N GLU A 122 11.58 13.27 3.14
CA GLU A 122 10.73 13.94 2.15
C GLU A 122 10.18 12.97 1.09
N ARG A 123 10.41 11.65 1.21
CA ARG A 123 9.96 10.68 0.22
C ARG A 123 9.08 9.58 0.79
N ALA A 124 8.12 9.16 -0.01
CA ALA A 124 7.38 7.92 0.16
C ALA A 124 7.71 6.94 -0.98
N TYR A 125 7.89 5.67 -0.62
CA TYR A 125 8.22 4.58 -1.53
C TYR A 125 7.10 3.55 -1.46
N LEU A 126 6.56 3.19 -2.61
CA LEU A 126 5.52 2.19 -2.75
C LEU A 126 6.07 0.98 -3.48
N PHE A 127 6.09 -0.16 -2.80
CA PHE A 127 6.58 -1.44 -3.31
C PHE A 127 5.40 -2.30 -3.71
N GLN A 128 5.28 -2.62 -5.00
CA GLN A 128 4.08 -3.24 -5.53
C GLN A 128 4.41 -4.22 -6.66
N SER A 129 3.56 -5.22 -6.81
CA SER A 129 3.48 -6.09 -7.97
C SER A 129 2.01 -6.33 -8.28
N TYR A 130 1.69 -6.50 -9.56
CA TYR A 130 0.35 -6.82 -10.03
C TYR A 130 0.38 -8.11 -10.80
N LEU A 131 -0.67 -8.92 -10.64
CA LEU A 131 -0.89 -10.04 -11.54
C LEU A 131 -1.21 -9.49 -12.93
N GLU A 132 -0.55 -10.03 -13.96
CA GLU A 132 -0.79 -9.72 -15.38
C GLU A 132 -0.52 -8.27 -15.83
N GLN A 133 -0.03 -7.39 -14.95
CA GLN A 133 0.30 -6.01 -15.30
C GLN A 133 1.79 -5.70 -15.15
N VAL A 134 2.25 -4.77 -15.98
CA VAL A 134 3.61 -4.22 -15.90
C VAL A 134 3.52 -2.87 -15.21
N VAL A 135 4.04 -2.79 -13.98
CA VAL A 135 4.13 -1.55 -13.20
C VAL A 135 5.56 -1.36 -12.69
N ASP A 136 5.89 -0.16 -12.26
CA ASP A 136 7.13 0.04 -11.50
C ASP A 136 7.09 -0.77 -10.20
N VAL A 137 8.15 -1.55 -9.94
CA VAL A 137 8.32 -2.31 -8.69
C VAL A 137 8.37 -1.37 -7.49
N VAL A 138 8.99 -0.20 -7.68
CA VAL A 138 9.06 0.86 -6.68
C VAL A 138 8.60 2.17 -7.30
N ARG A 139 7.49 2.72 -6.81
CA ARG A 139 7.07 4.09 -7.12
C ARG A 139 7.53 5.03 -6.02
N VAL A 140 8.07 6.19 -6.41
CA VAL A 140 8.65 7.16 -5.49
C VAL A 140 7.89 8.47 -5.61
N PHE A 141 7.54 9.03 -4.45
CA PHE A 141 6.80 10.27 -4.35
C PHE A 141 7.51 11.22 -3.39
N GLU A 142 7.39 12.52 -3.64
CA GLU A 142 7.52 13.50 -2.57
C GLU A 142 6.42 13.22 -1.51
N SER A 143 6.78 13.21 -0.23
CA SER A 143 5.87 12.83 0.86
C SER A 143 4.58 13.65 0.84
N VAL A 144 4.67 14.96 0.55
CA VAL A 144 3.50 15.84 0.42
C VAL A 144 2.52 15.38 -0.68
N THR A 145 3.05 14.92 -1.81
CA THR A 145 2.25 14.42 -2.93
C THR A 145 1.62 13.09 -2.58
N PHE A 146 2.39 12.19 -1.95
CA PHE A 146 1.89 10.91 -1.47
C PHE A 146 0.75 11.09 -0.47
N HIS A 147 0.90 11.95 0.54
CA HIS A 147 -0.14 12.20 1.53
C HIS A 147 -1.39 12.83 0.92
N ALA A 148 -1.26 13.72 -0.06
CA ALA A 148 -2.41 14.30 -0.76
C ALA A 148 -3.19 13.23 -1.55
N LEU A 149 -2.50 12.38 -2.31
CA LEU A 149 -3.12 11.28 -3.04
C LEU A 149 -3.72 10.23 -2.09
N TRP A 150 -3.03 9.91 -1.00
CA TRP A 150 -3.53 8.99 0.02
C TRP A 150 -4.81 9.53 0.65
N HIS A 151 -4.83 10.80 1.05
CA HIS A 151 -6.02 11.46 1.58
C HIS A 151 -7.19 11.41 0.57
N ASP A 152 -6.95 11.70 -0.71
CA ASP A 152 -8.00 11.66 -1.73
C ASP A 152 -8.53 10.23 -1.98
N LEU A 153 -7.66 9.22 -1.88
CA LEU A 153 -8.05 7.80 -1.89
C LEU A 153 -8.93 7.47 -0.66
N CYS A 154 -8.56 7.95 0.54
CA CYS A 154 -9.27 7.71 1.79
C CYS A 154 -10.63 8.40 1.87
N ALA A 155 -10.69 9.66 1.41
CA ALA A 155 -11.85 10.52 1.62
C ALA A 155 -13.07 10.06 0.84
N GLY A 156 -12.91 9.16 -0.15
CA GLY A 156 -14.00 8.61 -0.94
C GLY A 156 -14.87 9.69 -1.59
N ARG A 157 -14.34 10.91 -1.80
CA ARG A 157 -15.10 11.99 -2.43
C ARG A 157 -15.43 11.52 -3.84
N ALA A 158 -16.72 11.44 -4.15
CA ALA A 158 -17.22 11.01 -5.45
C ALA A 158 -16.50 11.80 -6.56
N GLY A 159 -15.58 11.12 -7.27
CA GLY A 159 -14.82 11.68 -8.39
C GLY A 159 -13.29 11.81 -8.22
N LEU A 160 -12.73 11.79 -7.00
CA LEU A 160 -11.26 11.91 -6.82
C LEU A 160 -10.54 10.57 -6.60
N TRP A 161 -11.25 9.56 -6.11
CA TRP A 161 -10.64 8.27 -5.74
C TRP A 161 -9.94 7.59 -6.93
N LYS A 162 -10.55 7.57 -8.13
CA LYS A 162 -9.95 6.91 -9.31
C LYS A 162 -8.62 7.55 -9.68
N ARG A 163 -8.60 8.88 -9.72
CA ARG A 163 -7.40 9.65 -10.01
C ARG A 163 -6.33 9.46 -8.94
N ALA A 164 -6.72 9.39 -7.66
CA ALA A 164 -5.82 9.11 -6.56
C ALA A 164 -5.22 7.71 -6.66
N TYR A 165 -6.05 6.70 -6.95
CA TYR A 165 -5.61 5.32 -7.18
C TYR A 165 -4.62 5.22 -8.33
N GLN A 166 -4.97 5.77 -9.49
CA GLN A 166 -4.07 5.79 -10.65
C GLN A 166 -2.79 6.58 -10.36
N GLY A 167 -2.91 7.69 -9.63
CA GLY A 167 -1.77 8.49 -9.16
C GLY A 167 -0.81 7.68 -8.28
N LEU A 168 -1.33 6.92 -7.32
CA LEU A 168 -0.55 6.11 -6.37
C LEU A 168 0.00 4.82 -6.98
N PHE A 169 -0.79 4.11 -7.77
CA PHE A 169 -0.46 2.75 -8.18
C PHE A 169 -0.08 2.61 -9.67
N GLY A 170 -0.46 3.58 -10.50
CA GLY A 170 -0.03 3.65 -11.90
C GLY A 170 -0.90 2.80 -12.83
N VAL A 171 -1.98 2.24 -12.29
CA VAL A 171 -2.95 1.41 -12.99
C VAL A 171 -4.35 2.03 -12.87
N ASP A 172 -5.19 1.80 -13.86
CA ASP A 172 -6.58 2.22 -13.80
C ASP A 172 -7.33 1.30 -12.83
N PRO A 173 -8.05 1.84 -11.82
CA PRO A 173 -8.80 0.97 -10.91
C PRO A 173 -9.90 0.15 -11.61
N ASP A 174 -10.40 0.58 -12.78
CA ASP A 174 -11.38 -0.20 -13.55
C ASP A 174 -10.74 -1.44 -14.22
N GLN A 175 -9.41 -1.49 -14.33
CA GLN A 175 -8.67 -2.70 -14.71
C GLN A 175 -8.51 -3.66 -13.52
N VAL A 176 -8.76 -3.16 -12.30
CA VAL A 176 -8.62 -3.89 -11.05
C VAL A 176 -9.99 -4.33 -10.54
N VAL A 177 -11.09 -3.66 -10.86
CA VAL A 177 -12.44 -3.98 -10.39
C VAL A 177 -13.43 -4.03 -11.56
N ASP A 178 -14.17 -5.13 -11.68
CA ASP A 178 -15.25 -5.29 -12.66
C ASP A 178 -16.61 -4.72 -12.15
N THR A 179 -16.60 -4.02 -11.00
CA THR A 179 -17.80 -3.64 -10.24
C THR A 179 -17.64 -2.30 -9.52
N ASP A 180 -18.75 -1.57 -9.35
CA ASP A 180 -18.79 -0.22 -8.80
C ASP A 180 -18.24 -0.18 -7.34
N PRO A 181 -17.22 0.64 -7.03
CA PRO A 181 -16.53 0.72 -5.73
C PRO A 181 -17.38 1.14 -4.52
N ASP A 182 -18.66 1.45 -4.69
CA ASP A 182 -19.53 1.97 -3.63
C ASP A 182 -19.80 0.97 -2.49
N ALA A 183 -19.45 -0.31 -2.67
CA ALA A 183 -19.58 -1.35 -1.64
C ALA A 183 -18.21 -1.88 -1.18
N ALA A 184 -17.81 -1.50 0.03
CA ALA A 184 -16.93 -2.29 0.92
C ALA A 184 -15.54 -2.71 0.37
N TRP A 185 -14.77 -1.77 -0.17
CA TRP A 185 -13.43 -2.03 -0.74
C TRP A 185 -12.27 -2.14 0.28
N PHE A 186 -12.53 -1.88 1.56
CA PHE A 186 -11.55 -1.95 2.63
C PHE A 186 -12.00 -2.98 3.65
N GLN A 187 -11.57 -4.23 3.51
CA GLN A 187 -12.01 -5.28 4.44
C GLN A 187 -10.91 -5.77 5.37
N THR A 188 -9.63 -5.62 5.06
CA THR A 188 -8.57 -6.06 5.98
C THR A 188 -7.20 -5.49 5.62
N GLN A 189 -6.53 -4.84 6.58
CA GLN A 189 -5.08 -4.67 6.52
C GLN A 189 -4.42 -5.74 7.38
N TYR A 190 -3.41 -6.42 6.83
CA TYR A 190 -2.53 -7.25 7.63
C TYR A 190 -1.29 -6.44 7.96
N VAL A 191 -1.01 -6.27 9.25
CA VAL A 191 0.32 -5.90 9.70
C VAL A 191 0.87 -7.09 10.47
N SER A 192 2.02 -7.58 10.01
CA SER A 192 2.88 -8.56 10.69
C SER A 192 4.30 -8.22 10.28
N VAL A 193 5.27 -7.89 11.11
CA VAL A 193 5.43 -8.06 12.54
C VAL A 193 6.08 -6.80 13.05
#